data_AF-J9EVZ4-F1
#
_entry.id   AF-J9EVZ4-F1
#
_cell.length_a   1.000
_cell.length_b   1.000
_cell.length_c   1.000
_cell.angle_alpha   90.00
_cell.angle_beta   90.00
_cell.angle_gamma   90.00
#
_symmetry.space_group_name_H-M   'P 1'
#
loop_
_entity.id
_entity.type
_entity.pdbx_description
1 polymer ?
#
loop_
_entity_poly.entity_id
_entity_poly.type
_entity_poly.pdbx_seq_one_letter_code
_entity_poly.pdbx_strand_id
1 'polypeptide(L)'
;YFDRGLSILCEERNTLSACKFIASLKNPSLATLGSLFDALELHSMTNPLVLNALLQKSEAWNSKIIPIIASKVAEQLTLPRWECRDNALSQLTVLVKYGYNGSELIPCITDMVKNDEEPYVRGEALVLLNQIGNRTDVNNLAASVLLSDSDSAPRIEAVQILHSGLPQTEKLCLDVIPKILYDEDIALHRIVIDLCAALVINDRNGELKDLLTKFLEQDEVDCYEELSEMLYGKSKGLSLQRKDSDDLEYILNVLAKQDEEDFDKDCYDL
;
A
#
# COMPACT_ATOMS: atom_id res chain seq x y z
N TYR A 1 3.76 11.02 39.49
CA TYR A 1 3.46 9.89 38.58
C TYR A 1 3.92 10.16 37.16
N PHE A 2 3.66 11.35 36.61
CA PHE A 2 4.15 11.75 35.28
C PHE A 2 5.67 11.61 35.14
N ASP A 3 6.46 12.24 36.01
CA ASP A 3 7.94 12.22 35.91
C ASP A 3 8.53 10.81 36.03
N ARG A 4 7.96 9.97 36.91
CA ARG A 4 8.37 8.57 37.06
C ARG A 4 8.01 7.74 35.83
N GLY A 5 6.82 7.94 35.27
CA GLY A 5 6.39 7.27 34.04
C GLY A 5 7.25 7.68 32.85
N LEU A 6 7.59 8.97 32.75
CA LEU A 6 8.45 9.52 31.71
C LEU A 6 9.89 8.98 31.82
N SER A 7 10.45 8.88 33.04
CA SER A 7 11.78 8.28 33.25
C SER A 7 11.85 6.84 32.75
N ILE A 8 10.86 6.01 33.13
CA ILE A 8 10.78 4.61 32.68
C ILE A 8 10.65 4.54 31.15
N LEU A 9 9.84 5.44 30.57
CA LEU A 9 9.65 5.50 29.14
C LEU A 9 10.95 5.76 28.36
N CYS A 10 11.72 6.74 28.84
CA CYS A 10 12.98 7.17 28.24
C CYS A 10 14.10 6.13 28.44
N GLU A 11 14.00 5.30 29.47
CA GLU A 11 14.87 4.14 29.67
C GLU A 11 14.52 2.99 28.71
N GLU A 12 13.23 2.64 28.59
CA GLU A 12 12.77 1.55 27.72
C GLU A 12 12.93 1.86 26.23
N ARG A 13 12.83 3.13 25.84
CA ARG A 13 12.90 3.62 24.45
C ARG A 13 11.99 2.87 23.48
N ASN A 14 10.83 2.43 23.97
CA ASN A 14 9.90 1.63 23.20
C ASN A 14 8.73 2.49 22.68
N THR A 15 8.51 2.47 21.37
CA THR A 15 7.43 3.20 20.69
C THR A 15 6.04 2.82 21.20
N LEU A 16 5.79 1.54 21.43
CA LEU A 16 4.48 1.08 21.92
C LEU A 16 4.24 1.51 23.37
N SER A 17 5.27 1.44 24.22
CA SER A 17 5.22 1.99 25.58
C SER A 17 4.92 3.50 25.54
N ALA A 18 5.59 4.26 24.66
CA ALA A 18 5.35 5.69 24.46
C ALA A 18 3.89 6.00 24.10
N CYS A 19 3.36 5.32 23.08
CA CYS A 19 1.97 5.48 22.67
C CYS A 19 0.98 5.14 23.80
N LYS A 20 1.21 4.05 24.54
CA LYS A 20 0.36 3.64 25.68
C LYS A 20 0.40 4.67 26.81
N PHE A 21 1.59 5.18 27.14
CA PHE A 21 1.75 6.21 28.15
C PHE A 21 1.02 7.49 27.76
N ILE A 22 1.22 8.00 26.53
CA ILE A 22 0.49 9.15 26.00
C ILE A 22 -1.01 8.89 26.07
N ALA A 23 -1.49 7.75 25.59
CA ALA A 23 -2.90 7.38 25.61
C ALA A 23 -3.50 7.44 27.03
N SER A 24 -2.75 7.03 28.05
CA SER A 24 -3.18 7.05 29.46
C SER A 24 -3.38 8.45 30.06
N LEU A 25 -2.77 9.50 29.47
CA LEU A 25 -2.90 10.88 29.94
C LEU A 25 -4.34 11.37 29.69
N LYS A 26 -5.06 11.66 30.79
CA LYS A 26 -6.40 12.26 30.77
C LYS A 26 -6.26 13.79 30.80
N ASN A 27 -6.74 14.46 29.75
CA ASN A 27 -6.75 15.92 29.61
C ASN A 27 -5.41 16.57 30.00
N PRO A 28 -4.28 16.17 29.37
CA PRO A 28 -2.97 16.74 29.71
C PRO A 28 -2.94 18.23 29.41
N SER A 29 -2.24 19.00 30.26
CA SER A 29 -2.01 20.42 30.01
C SER A 29 -1.07 20.61 28.81
N LEU A 30 -1.12 21.81 28.19
CA LEU A 30 -0.22 22.15 27.08
C LEU A 30 1.27 22.06 27.50
N ALA A 31 1.59 22.44 28.73
CA ALA A 31 2.95 22.34 29.27
C ALA A 31 3.38 20.87 29.41
N THR A 32 2.48 20.01 29.88
CA THR A 32 2.73 18.56 30.00
C THR A 32 3.01 17.92 28.64
N LEU A 33 2.23 18.29 27.60
CA LEU A 33 2.48 17.81 26.23
C LEU A 33 3.79 18.33 25.67
N GLY A 34 4.13 19.60 25.91
CA GLY A 34 5.42 20.19 25.53
C GLY A 34 6.60 19.45 26.16
N SER A 35 6.63 19.31 27.49
CA SER A 35 7.71 18.60 28.17
C SER A 35 7.82 17.13 27.77
N LEU A 36 6.69 16.47 27.48
CA LEU A 36 6.69 15.10 26.97
C LEU A 36 7.32 15.02 25.57
N PHE A 37 6.95 15.93 24.68
CA PHE A 37 7.52 16.01 23.34
C PHE A 37 9.03 16.27 23.40
N ASP A 38 9.47 17.25 24.19
CA ASP A 38 10.89 17.59 24.34
C ASP A 38 11.71 16.38 24.85
N ALA A 39 11.17 15.63 25.82
CA ALA A 39 11.81 14.42 26.33
C ALA A 39 11.88 13.31 25.28
N LEU A 40 10.79 13.06 24.54
CA LEU A 40 10.76 12.07 23.47
C LEU A 40 11.73 12.43 22.35
N GLU A 41 11.82 13.70 22.00
CA GLU A 41 12.72 14.22 20.98
C GLU A 41 14.19 14.07 21.39
N LEU A 42 14.53 14.40 22.63
CA LEU A 42 15.88 14.21 23.20
C LEU A 42 16.36 12.75 23.10
N HIS A 43 15.43 11.80 23.20
CA HIS A 43 15.71 10.37 23.10
C HIS A 43 15.47 9.78 21.69
N SER A 44 15.23 10.62 20.68
CA SER A 44 14.98 10.20 19.29
C SER A 44 13.80 9.23 19.14
N MET A 45 12.77 9.41 19.96
CA MET A 45 11.56 8.57 19.98
C MET A 45 10.40 9.19 19.18
N THR A 46 10.60 10.35 18.58
CA THR A 46 9.61 11.03 17.74
C THR A 46 9.52 10.35 16.38
N ASN A 47 8.49 9.51 16.23
CA ASN A 47 8.12 8.83 14.99
C ASN A 47 6.62 9.07 14.70
N PRO A 48 6.10 8.68 13.52
CA PRO A 48 4.72 8.97 13.13
C PRO A 48 3.67 8.49 14.13
N LEU A 49 3.85 7.32 14.75
CA LEU A 49 2.89 6.76 15.72
C LEU A 49 2.84 7.57 17.01
N VAL A 50 4.02 7.93 17.56
CA VAL A 50 4.15 8.75 18.75
C VAL A 50 3.60 10.16 18.50
N LEU A 51 3.92 10.73 17.35
CA LEU A 51 3.44 12.05 16.94
C LEU A 51 1.90 12.07 16.82
N ASN A 52 1.32 11.07 16.15
CA ASN A 52 -0.13 10.92 16.04
C ASN A 52 -0.77 10.77 17.44
N ALA A 53 -0.18 9.99 18.35
CA ALA A 53 -0.68 9.85 19.72
C ALA A 53 -0.65 11.17 20.51
N LEU A 54 0.40 11.98 20.34
CA LEU A 54 0.52 13.31 20.98
C LEU A 54 -0.52 14.29 20.42
N LEU A 55 -0.60 14.42 19.08
CA LEU A 55 -1.47 15.38 18.42
C LEU A 55 -2.97 15.09 18.64
N GLN A 56 -3.33 13.84 18.92
CA GLN A 56 -4.70 13.49 19.32
C GLN A 56 -5.13 14.11 20.65
N LYS A 57 -4.20 14.56 21.50
CA LYS A 57 -4.53 14.98 22.86
C LYS A 57 -5.06 16.40 22.96
N SER A 58 -4.67 17.31 22.07
CA SER A 58 -5.06 18.70 22.18
C SER A 58 -4.88 19.48 20.89
N GLU A 59 -5.98 19.94 20.30
CA GLU A 59 -5.97 20.85 19.15
C GLU A 59 -5.22 22.16 19.46
N ALA A 60 -5.39 22.70 20.67
CA ALA A 60 -4.69 23.91 21.11
C ALA A 60 -3.16 23.73 21.21
N TRP A 61 -2.69 22.51 21.48
CA TRP A 61 -1.27 22.18 21.39
C TRP A 61 -0.81 22.05 19.94
N ASN A 62 -1.62 21.37 19.11
CA ASN A 62 -1.37 21.18 17.67
C ASN A 62 -1.08 22.51 16.96
N SER A 63 -1.94 23.51 17.16
CA SER A 63 -1.78 24.83 16.53
C SER A 63 -0.46 25.53 16.85
N LYS A 64 0.20 25.16 17.96
CA LYS A 64 1.50 25.72 18.37
C LYS A 64 2.67 24.90 17.86
N ILE A 65 2.57 23.57 17.93
CA ILE A 65 3.71 22.68 17.74
C ILE A 65 3.87 22.23 16.29
N ILE A 66 2.78 22.11 15.52
CA ILE A 66 2.82 21.61 14.14
C ILE A 66 3.80 22.39 13.26
N PRO A 67 3.81 23.75 13.24
CA PRO A 67 4.77 24.49 12.42
C PRO A 67 6.23 24.22 12.78
N ILE A 68 6.51 23.99 14.07
CA ILE A 68 7.87 23.70 14.57
C ILE A 68 8.31 22.31 14.11
N ILE A 69 7.45 21.31 14.28
CA ILE A 69 7.73 19.94 13.85
C ILE A 69 7.85 19.88 12.33
N ALA A 70 6.94 20.52 11.59
CA ALA A 70 6.96 20.56 10.14
C ALA A 70 8.29 21.09 9.59
N SER A 71 8.78 22.23 10.14
CA SER A 71 10.07 22.80 9.74
C SER A 71 11.21 21.81 9.94
N LYS A 72 11.29 21.16 11.11
CA LYS A 72 12.36 20.21 11.44
C LYS A 72 12.26 18.92 10.62
N VAL A 73 11.06 18.44 10.33
CA VAL A 73 10.84 17.23 9.54
C VAL A 73 11.15 17.50 8.06
N ALA A 74 10.80 18.68 7.54
CA ALA A 74 11.10 19.06 6.16
C ALA A 74 12.61 19.05 5.86
N GLU A 75 13.46 19.42 6.82
CA GLU A 75 14.93 19.33 6.69
C GLU A 75 15.41 17.90 6.42
N GLN A 76 14.70 16.89 6.94
CA GLN A 76 15.06 15.47 6.79
C GLN A 76 14.80 14.93 5.39
N LEU A 77 13.94 15.57 4.59
CA LEU A 77 13.63 15.16 3.22
C LEU A 77 14.84 15.20 2.28
N THR A 78 15.86 15.97 2.64
CA THR A 78 17.08 16.14 1.82
C THR A 78 18.26 15.29 2.30
N LEU A 79 18.06 14.47 3.35
CA LEU A 79 19.12 13.64 3.89
C LEU A 79 19.41 12.44 2.97
N PRO A 80 20.68 12.00 2.90
CA PRO A 80 21.09 10.91 1.99
C PRO A 80 20.48 9.56 2.37
N ARG A 81 20.19 9.34 3.66
CA ARG A 81 19.58 8.09 4.15
C ARG A 81 18.10 8.09 3.84
N TRP A 82 17.64 7.06 3.15
CA TRP A 82 16.25 6.97 2.72
C TRP A 82 15.29 6.78 3.89
N GLU A 83 15.71 6.11 4.96
CA GLU A 83 14.88 5.91 6.15
C GLU A 83 14.53 7.25 6.82
N CYS A 84 15.41 8.25 6.69
CA CYS A 84 15.13 9.60 7.16
C CYS A 84 14.05 10.27 6.30
N ARG A 85 14.12 10.12 4.98
CA ARG A 85 13.17 10.71 4.04
C ARG A 85 11.80 10.04 4.16
N ASP A 86 11.76 8.71 4.20
CA ASP A 86 10.57 7.89 4.44
C ASP A 86 9.87 8.27 5.75
N ASN A 87 10.61 8.25 6.86
CA ASN A 87 10.08 8.64 8.17
C ASN A 87 9.64 10.13 8.21
N ALA A 88 10.27 11.00 7.42
CA ALA A 88 9.85 12.40 7.31
C ALA A 88 8.53 12.54 6.56
N LEU A 89 8.36 11.86 5.42
CA LEU A 89 7.11 11.83 4.67
C LEU A 89 5.94 11.31 5.51
N SER A 90 6.15 10.20 6.22
CA SER A 90 5.16 9.63 7.13
C SER A 90 4.81 10.58 8.30
N GLN A 91 5.78 11.30 8.86
CA GLN A 91 5.50 12.33 9.87
C GLN A 91 4.72 13.51 9.30
N LEU A 92 5.07 14.00 8.11
CA LEU A 92 4.35 15.08 7.44
C LEU A 92 2.90 14.69 7.16
N THR A 93 2.66 13.44 6.71
CA THR A 93 1.31 12.88 6.54
C THR A 93 0.51 12.93 7.85
N VAL A 94 1.13 12.60 8.99
CA VAL A 94 0.48 12.77 10.29
C VAL A 94 0.19 14.23 10.58
N LEU A 95 1.10 15.17 10.30
CA LEU A 95 0.85 16.60 10.52
C LEU A 95 -0.31 17.12 9.66
N VAL A 96 -0.42 16.68 8.40
CA VAL A 96 -1.51 17.05 7.48
C VAL A 96 -2.87 16.65 8.04
N LYS A 97 -2.97 15.42 8.58
CA LYS A 97 -4.18 14.95 9.29
C LYS A 97 -4.62 15.88 10.44
N TYR A 98 -3.70 16.62 11.05
CA TYR A 98 -3.97 17.56 12.15
C TYR A 98 -3.91 19.03 11.73
N GLY A 99 -3.97 19.34 10.43
CA GLY A 99 -4.19 20.69 9.91
C GLY A 99 -2.97 21.41 9.35
N TYR A 100 -1.84 20.71 9.17
CA TYR A 100 -0.73 21.26 8.37
C TYR A 100 -1.10 21.29 6.88
N ASN A 101 -0.83 22.39 6.18
CA ASN A 101 -1.21 22.50 4.76
C ASN A 101 -0.18 21.85 3.80
N GLY A 102 1.11 21.81 4.16
CA GLY A 102 2.21 21.25 3.36
C GLY A 102 2.41 21.86 1.96
N SER A 103 1.68 22.91 1.58
CA SER A 103 1.65 23.41 0.20
C SER A 103 3.01 23.86 -0.33
N GLU A 104 3.87 24.36 0.55
CA GLU A 104 5.24 24.78 0.27
C GLU A 104 6.16 23.61 -0.10
N LEU A 105 5.79 22.38 0.29
CA LEU A 105 6.58 21.18 0.02
C LEU A 105 6.24 20.53 -1.33
N ILE A 106 5.12 20.90 -1.97
CA ILE A 106 4.65 20.26 -3.21
C ILE A 106 5.75 20.10 -4.27
N PRO A 107 6.57 21.12 -4.60
CA PRO A 107 7.64 20.94 -5.59
C PRO A 107 8.69 19.91 -5.17
N CYS A 108 9.10 19.91 -3.91
CA CYS A 108 10.07 18.97 -3.36
C CYS A 108 9.52 17.54 -3.36
N ILE A 109 8.28 17.34 -2.90
CA ILE A 109 7.69 16.00 -2.87
C ILE A 109 7.41 15.49 -4.29
N THR A 110 7.04 16.37 -5.23
CA THR A 110 6.88 15.99 -6.65
C THR A 110 8.19 15.53 -7.27
N ASP A 111 9.31 16.15 -6.90
CA ASP A 111 10.64 15.71 -7.33
C ASP A 111 10.98 14.33 -6.75
N MET A 112 10.69 14.11 -5.46
CA MET A 112 10.91 12.81 -4.81
C MET A 112 10.11 11.69 -5.49
N VAL A 113 8.83 11.89 -5.83
CA VAL A 113 8.04 10.89 -6.57
C VAL A 113 8.69 10.47 -7.89
N LYS A 114 9.37 11.40 -8.56
CA LYS A 114 9.95 11.17 -9.89
C LYS A 114 11.36 10.59 -9.83
N ASN A 115 12.14 11.02 -8.84
CA ASN A 115 13.59 10.94 -8.90
C ASN A 115 14.23 10.31 -7.66
N ASP A 116 13.49 10.02 -6.59
CA ASP A 116 14.08 9.35 -5.43
C ASP A 116 14.52 7.93 -5.81
N GLU A 117 15.74 7.58 -5.40
CA GLU A 117 16.33 6.26 -5.71
C GLU A 117 15.53 5.13 -5.07
N GLU A 118 14.89 5.37 -3.93
CA GLU A 118 14.24 4.33 -3.14
C GLU A 118 12.73 4.26 -3.42
N PRO A 119 12.21 3.09 -3.84
CA PRO A 119 10.82 2.95 -4.25
C PRO A 119 9.82 3.21 -3.12
N TYR A 120 10.18 2.87 -1.87
CA TYR A 120 9.35 3.17 -0.71
C TYR A 120 9.17 4.69 -0.52
N VAL A 121 10.25 5.46 -0.70
CA VAL A 121 10.20 6.92 -0.60
C VAL A 121 9.36 7.51 -1.74
N ARG A 122 9.48 7.00 -2.96
CA ARG A 122 8.64 7.43 -4.09
C ARG A 122 7.15 7.19 -3.82
N GLY A 123 6.80 6.01 -3.30
CA GLY A 123 5.43 5.65 -2.92
C GLY A 123 4.86 6.56 -1.82
N GLU A 124 5.58 6.70 -0.71
CA GLU A 124 5.16 7.58 0.41
C GLU A 124 5.06 9.06 -0.01
N ALA A 125 5.94 9.52 -0.90
CA ALA A 125 5.89 10.87 -1.44
C ALA A 125 4.60 11.08 -2.26
N LEU A 126 4.18 10.08 -3.03
CA LEU A 126 2.95 10.12 -3.80
C LEU A 126 1.71 10.12 -2.88
N VAL A 127 1.74 9.35 -1.79
CA VAL A 127 0.70 9.36 -0.75
C VAL A 127 0.55 10.75 -0.12
N LEU A 128 1.67 11.38 0.27
CA LEU A 128 1.65 12.73 0.83
C LEU A 128 1.10 13.74 -0.18
N LEU A 129 1.54 13.70 -1.44
CA LEU A 129 1.03 14.57 -2.50
C LEU A 129 -0.48 14.41 -2.70
N ASN A 130 -1.05 13.22 -2.57
CA ASN A 130 -2.49 13.03 -2.68
C ASN A 130 -3.29 13.76 -1.58
N GLN A 131 -2.64 14.12 -0.46
CA GLN A 131 -3.27 14.87 0.62
C GLN A 131 -3.09 16.39 0.46
N ILE A 132 -1.93 16.85 -0.03
CA ILE A 132 -1.59 18.29 -0.08
C ILE A 132 -1.68 18.91 -1.48
N GLY A 133 -1.62 18.08 -2.52
CA GLY A 133 -1.51 18.49 -3.92
C GLY A 133 -2.85 18.76 -4.59
N ASN A 134 -2.77 19.39 -5.77
CA ASN A 134 -3.95 19.54 -6.63
C ASN A 134 -4.38 18.17 -7.18
N ARG A 135 -5.67 17.86 -7.07
CA ARG A 135 -6.22 16.56 -7.47
C ARG A 135 -5.90 16.18 -8.92
N THR A 136 -6.01 17.11 -9.86
CA THR A 136 -5.75 16.85 -11.29
C THR A 136 -4.29 16.52 -11.53
N ASP A 137 -3.37 17.30 -10.94
CA ASP A 137 -1.94 17.11 -11.11
C ASP A 137 -1.48 15.79 -10.49
N VAL A 138 -1.99 15.47 -9.30
CA VAL A 138 -1.69 14.19 -8.61
C VAL A 138 -2.23 13.01 -9.41
N ASN A 139 -3.46 13.08 -9.93
CA ASN A 139 -4.02 11.99 -10.74
C ASN A 139 -3.19 11.73 -12.00
N ASN A 140 -2.76 12.80 -12.69
CA ASN A 140 -1.89 12.67 -13.87
C ASN A 140 -0.51 12.10 -13.50
N LEU A 141 0.05 12.52 -12.36
CA LEU A 141 1.30 11.98 -11.85
C LEU A 141 1.17 10.50 -11.48
N ALA A 142 0.10 10.10 -10.80
CA ALA A 142 -0.18 8.71 -10.47
C ALA A 142 -0.30 7.85 -11.73
N ALA A 143 -1.06 8.29 -12.75
CA ALA A 143 -1.12 7.60 -14.04
C ALA A 143 0.27 7.46 -14.69
N SER A 144 1.10 8.50 -14.63
CA SER A 144 2.48 8.45 -15.13
C SER A 144 3.32 7.42 -14.36
N VAL A 145 3.24 7.42 -13.02
CA VAL A 145 3.97 6.47 -12.16
C VAL A 145 3.57 5.03 -12.49
N LEU A 146 2.27 4.76 -12.60
CA LEU A 146 1.75 3.43 -12.92
C LEU A 146 2.25 2.89 -14.27
N LEU A 147 2.45 3.78 -15.25
CA LEU A 147 2.94 3.42 -16.59
C LEU A 147 4.45 3.29 -16.70
N SER A 148 5.23 3.93 -15.82
CA SER A 148 6.67 4.13 -16.02
C SER A 148 7.59 3.74 -14.87
N ASP A 149 7.07 3.61 -13.64
CA ASP A 149 7.90 3.20 -12.50
C ASP A 149 8.25 1.71 -12.62
N SER A 150 9.52 1.38 -12.35
CA SER A 150 10.03 0.01 -12.41
C SER A 150 9.56 -0.84 -11.24
N ASP A 151 9.31 -0.22 -10.10
CA ASP A 151 9.02 -0.91 -8.85
C ASP A 151 7.52 -1.00 -8.62
N SER A 152 7.06 -2.06 -7.97
CA SER A 152 5.63 -2.24 -7.72
C SER A 152 5.10 -1.33 -6.63
N ALA A 153 5.89 -0.97 -5.61
CA ALA A 153 5.41 -0.16 -4.49
C ALA A 153 4.83 1.21 -4.93
N PRO A 154 5.53 2.05 -5.73
CA PRO A 154 4.94 3.29 -6.26
C PRO A 154 3.72 3.05 -7.17
N ARG A 155 3.75 1.98 -7.97
CA ARG A 155 2.64 1.61 -8.86
C ARG A 155 1.38 1.23 -8.07
N ILE A 156 1.52 0.50 -6.97
CA ILE A 156 0.43 0.13 -6.07
C ILE A 156 -0.23 1.37 -5.48
N GLU A 157 0.56 2.32 -4.97
CA GLU A 157 0.02 3.59 -4.44
C GLU A 157 -0.66 4.40 -5.55
N ALA A 158 -0.06 4.45 -6.73
CA ALA A 158 -0.62 5.16 -7.87
C ALA A 158 -2.00 4.61 -8.29
N VAL A 159 -2.16 3.30 -8.42
CA VAL A 159 -3.46 2.71 -8.79
C VAL A 159 -4.51 2.93 -7.70
N GLN A 160 -4.12 2.90 -6.42
CA GLN A 160 -5.05 3.18 -5.31
C GLN A 160 -5.53 4.63 -5.33
N ILE A 161 -4.64 5.58 -5.62
CA ILE A 161 -4.98 6.99 -5.79
C ILE A 161 -5.98 7.16 -6.93
N LEU A 162 -5.71 6.56 -8.09
CA LEU A 162 -6.61 6.60 -9.23
C LEU A 162 -7.96 5.97 -8.90
N HIS A 163 -7.99 4.78 -8.31
CA HIS A 163 -9.22 4.09 -7.92
C HIS A 163 -10.05 4.91 -6.92
N SER A 164 -9.42 5.48 -5.88
CA SER A 164 -10.11 6.32 -4.88
C SER A 164 -10.65 7.64 -5.45
N GLY A 165 -10.11 8.07 -6.60
CA GLY A 165 -10.53 9.27 -7.32
C GLY A 165 -11.69 9.05 -8.30
N LEU A 166 -12.28 7.85 -8.34
CA LEU A 166 -13.45 7.61 -9.18
C LEU A 166 -14.68 8.40 -8.69
N PRO A 167 -15.53 8.91 -9.61
CA PRO A 167 -15.48 8.71 -11.07
C PRO A 167 -14.56 9.70 -11.83
N GLN A 168 -13.93 10.67 -11.17
CA GLN A 168 -13.16 11.73 -11.85
C GLN A 168 -11.91 11.22 -12.58
N THR A 169 -11.38 10.07 -12.15
CA THR A 169 -10.21 9.39 -12.73
C THR A 169 -10.57 8.32 -13.75
N GLU A 170 -11.85 8.13 -14.09
CA GLU A 170 -12.33 7.03 -14.94
C GLU A 170 -11.52 6.91 -16.24
N LYS A 171 -11.32 8.02 -16.95
CA LYS A 171 -10.53 8.03 -18.19
C LYS A 171 -9.08 7.57 -17.96
N LEU A 172 -8.42 8.09 -16.92
CA LEU A 172 -7.05 7.69 -16.59
C LEU A 172 -6.97 6.22 -16.22
N CYS A 173 -7.98 5.71 -15.50
CA CYS A 173 -8.07 4.29 -15.14
C CYS A 173 -8.17 3.41 -16.39
N LEU A 174 -9.03 3.78 -17.35
CA LEU A 174 -9.16 3.06 -18.63
C LEU A 174 -7.84 3.04 -19.41
N ASP A 175 -7.09 4.15 -19.41
CA ASP A 175 -5.81 4.25 -20.11
C ASP A 175 -4.73 3.33 -19.49
N VAL A 176 -4.77 3.11 -18.17
CA VAL A 176 -3.73 2.34 -17.45
C VAL A 176 -4.06 0.86 -17.26
N ILE A 177 -5.34 0.47 -17.21
CA ILE A 177 -5.78 -0.93 -17.00
C ILE A 177 -5.03 -1.94 -17.90
N PRO A 178 -4.86 -1.71 -19.21
CA PRO A 178 -4.13 -2.64 -20.06
C PRO A 178 -2.73 -2.94 -19.54
N LYS A 179 -2.03 -1.95 -18.96
CA LYS A 179 -0.69 -2.15 -18.40
C LYS A 179 -0.72 -3.00 -17.12
N ILE A 180 -1.74 -2.82 -16.27
CA ILE A 180 -1.85 -3.52 -14.99
C ILE A 180 -2.25 -5.00 -15.17
N LEU A 181 -3.07 -5.31 -16.17
CA LEU A 181 -3.49 -6.70 -16.44
C LEU A 181 -2.30 -7.62 -16.74
N TYR A 182 -1.26 -7.08 -17.37
CA TYR A 182 0.00 -7.78 -17.67
C TYR A 182 1.14 -7.39 -16.71
N ASP A 183 0.81 -6.85 -15.54
CA ASP A 183 1.82 -6.55 -14.53
C ASP A 183 2.40 -7.85 -13.94
N GLU A 184 3.64 -7.81 -13.45
CA GLU A 184 4.26 -8.96 -12.79
C GLU A 184 3.86 -9.04 -11.31
N ASP A 185 3.44 -7.92 -10.71
CA ASP A 185 3.09 -7.88 -9.29
C ASP A 185 1.62 -8.30 -9.07
N ILE A 186 1.45 -9.38 -8.30
CA ILE A 186 0.14 -9.98 -8.01
C ILE A 186 -0.75 -9.03 -7.19
N ALA A 187 -0.18 -8.14 -6.37
CA ALA A 187 -0.97 -7.17 -5.62
C ALA A 187 -1.70 -6.19 -6.55
N LEU A 188 -1.07 -5.83 -7.68
CA LEU A 188 -1.68 -5.00 -8.71
C LEU A 188 -2.83 -5.72 -9.43
N HIS A 189 -2.75 -7.05 -9.62
CA HIS A 189 -3.84 -7.82 -10.19
C HIS A 189 -5.10 -7.75 -9.32
N ARG A 190 -4.95 -7.89 -8.01
CA ARG A 190 -6.10 -7.76 -7.10
C ARG A 190 -6.76 -6.38 -7.20
N ILE A 191 -5.95 -5.33 -7.30
CA ILE A 191 -6.47 -3.96 -7.40
C ILE A 191 -7.13 -3.72 -8.77
N VAL A 192 -6.58 -4.27 -9.87
CA VAL A 192 -7.20 -4.10 -11.19
C VAL A 192 -8.54 -4.82 -11.29
N ILE A 193 -8.73 -5.94 -10.58
CA ILE A 193 -10.02 -6.62 -10.50
C ILE A 193 -11.07 -5.69 -9.88
N ASP A 194 -10.77 -5.13 -8.70
CA ASP A 194 -11.66 -4.19 -8.01
C ASP A 194 -11.95 -2.96 -8.88
N LEU A 195 -10.94 -2.42 -9.56
CA LEU A 195 -11.05 -1.26 -10.45
C LEU A 195 -11.93 -1.56 -11.67
N CYS A 196 -11.70 -2.70 -12.33
CA CYS A 196 -12.52 -3.14 -13.46
C CYS A 196 -13.96 -3.38 -13.03
N ALA A 197 -14.19 -3.97 -11.85
CA ALA A 197 -15.53 -4.11 -11.29
C ALA A 197 -16.21 -2.76 -11.11
N ALA A 198 -15.52 -1.77 -10.53
CA ALA A 198 -16.05 -0.41 -10.38
C ALA A 198 -16.43 0.25 -11.71
N LEU A 199 -15.68 -0.03 -12.79
CA LEU A 199 -15.84 0.61 -14.10
C LEU A 199 -16.80 -0.13 -15.05
N VAL A 200 -17.03 -1.42 -14.84
CA VAL A 200 -17.97 -2.23 -15.63
C VAL A 200 -19.42 -2.07 -15.12
N ILE A 201 -19.63 -1.62 -13.87
CA ILE A 201 -20.95 -1.40 -13.30
C ILE A 201 -21.76 -0.39 -14.14
N ASN A 202 -22.89 -0.88 -14.70
CA ASN A 202 -23.88 -0.21 -15.57
C ASN A 202 -23.64 -0.26 -17.10
N ASP A 203 -22.84 -1.19 -17.63
CA ASP A 203 -22.57 -1.30 -19.08
C ASP A 203 -21.97 -0.02 -19.71
N ARG A 204 -21.35 0.86 -18.89
CA ARG A 204 -20.89 2.18 -19.35
C ARG A 204 -19.57 2.15 -20.11
N ASN A 205 -18.88 1.01 -20.17
CA ASN A 205 -17.56 0.90 -20.80
C ASN A 205 -17.45 -0.38 -21.65
N GLY A 206 -18.15 -0.41 -22.80
CA GLY A 206 -18.12 -1.53 -23.74
C GLY A 206 -16.72 -1.89 -24.24
N GLU A 207 -15.87 -0.88 -24.47
CA GLU A 207 -14.47 -1.10 -24.88
C GLU A 207 -13.66 -1.84 -23.80
N LEU A 208 -13.86 -1.49 -22.52
CA LEU A 208 -13.24 -2.21 -21.40
C LEU A 208 -13.75 -3.66 -21.34
N LYS A 209 -15.06 -3.86 -21.52
CA LYS A 209 -15.66 -5.20 -21.54
C LYS A 209 -15.06 -6.07 -22.65
N ASP A 210 -14.90 -5.52 -23.85
CA ASP A 210 -14.29 -6.20 -24.99
C ASP A 210 -12.81 -6.51 -24.75
N LEU A 211 -12.07 -5.57 -24.13
CA LEU A 211 -10.67 -5.78 -23.73
C LEU A 211 -10.55 -6.95 -22.75
N LEU A 212 -11.36 -6.94 -21.68
CA LEU A 212 -11.30 -7.97 -20.65
C LEU A 212 -11.73 -9.34 -21.18
N THR A 213 -12.74 -9.38 -22.04
CA THR A 213 -13.18 -10.61 -22.73
C THR A 213 -12.01 -11.23 -23.51
N LYS A 214 -11.32 -10.43 -24.33
CA LYS A 214 -10.15 -10.90 -25.09
C LYS A 214 -9.00 -11.34 -24.21
N PHE A 215 -8.73 -10.60 -23.14
CA PHE A 215 -7.68 -10.92 -22.18
C PHE A 215 -7.91 -12.30 -21.54
N LEU A 216 -9.12 -12.55 -21.04
CA LEU A 216 -9.47 -13.84 -20.42
C LEU A 216 -9.54 -15.02 -21.42
N GLU A 217 -9.80 -14.77 -22.70
CA GLU A 217 -9.77 -15.80 -23.74
C GLU A 217 -8.34 -16.18 -24.17
N GLN A 218 -7.38 -15.26 -24.03
CA GLN A 218 -6.00 -15.44 -24.49
C GLN A 218 -5.10 -16.02 -23.40
N ASP A 219 -5.34 -15.64 -22.14
CA ASP A 219 -4.51 -16.01 -21.01
C ASP A 219 -5.33 -16.86 -20.02
N GLU A 220 -5.00 -18.15 -19.89
CA GLU A 220 -5.49 -19.00 -18.80
C GLU A 220 -4.77 -18.57 -17.50
N VAL A 221 -5.35 -17.62 -16.77
CA VAL A 221 -4.80 -17.18 -15.48
C VAL A 221 -5.85 -17.31 -14.38
N ASP A 222 -5.59 -18.23 -13.45
CA ASP A 222 -6.45 -18.49 -12.29
C ASP A 222 -6.68 -17.24 -11.42
N CYS A 223 -5.78 -16.25 -11.46
CA CYS A 223 -5.89 -15.04 -10.63
C CYS A 223 -7.02 -14.08 -11.04
N TYR A 224 -7.69 -14.33 -12.18
CA TYR A 224 -8.78 -13.49 -12.69
C TYR A 224 -10.16 -14.17 -12.71
N GLU A 225 -10.36 -15.22 -11.89
CA GLU A 225 -11.66 -15.89 -11.73
C GLU A 225 -12.79 -14.89 -11.41
N GLU A 226 -12.54 -13.92 -10.52
CA GLU A 226 -13.52 -12.89 -10.15
C GLU A 226 -13.93 -12.01 -11.35
N LEU A 227 -12.99 -11.67 -12.24
CA LEU A 227 -13.32 -10.93 -13.47
C LEU A 227 -14.14 -11.79 -14.44
N SER A 228 -13.82 -13.08 -14.53
CA SER A 228 -14.58 -14.02 -15.36
C SER A 228 -16.02 -14.16 -14.87
N GLU A 229 -16.22 -14.37 -13.57
CA GLU A 229 -17.55 -14.43 -12.95
C GLU A 229 -18.33 -13.13 -13.19
N MET A 230 -17.66 -11.97 -13.11
CA MET A 230 -18.28 -10.68 -13.36
C MET A 230 -18.79 -10.54 -14.80
N LEU A 231 -18.01 -10.98 -15.80
CA LEU A 231 -18.33 -10.80 -17.22
C LEU A 231 -19.34 -11.81 -17.74
N TYR A 232 -19.22 -13.07 -17.34
CA TYR A 232 -20.03 -14.18 -17.85
C TYR A 232 -21.13 -14.64 -16.87
N GLY A 233 -21.14 -14.09 -15.65
CA GLY A 233 -21.99 -14.54 -14.55
C GLY A 233 -21.44 -15.79 -13.86
N LYS A 234 -22.03 -16.16 -12.72
CA LYS A 234 -21.78 -17.45 -12.05
C LYS A 234 -22.30 -18.61 -12.89
N SER A 235 -21.59 -18.96 -13.95
CA SER A 235 -21.84 -20.21 -14.67
C SER A 235 -21.19 -21.34 -13.87
N LYS A 236 -21.98 -22.38 -13.54
CA LYS A 236 -21.48 -23.68 -13.09
C LYS A 236 -20.27 -24.05 -13.94
N GLY A 237 -19.08 -24.03 -13.35
CA GLY A 237 -17.82 -24.48 -13.95
C GLY A 237 -17.70 -24.14 -15.42
N LEU A 238 -16.94 -23.09 -15.74
CA LEU A 238 -16.17 -23.10 -16.97
C LEU A 238 -15.40 -24.42 -16.97
N SER A 239 -15.96 -25.44 -17.61
CA SER A 239 -15.21 -26.53 -18.17
C SER A 239 -14.37 -25.90 -19.26
N LEU A 240 -13.30 -25.22 -18.83
CA LEU A 240 -12.04 -25.26 -19.54
C LEU A 240 -11.91 -26.72 -19.93
N GLN A 241 -11.90 -26.97 -21.23
CA GLN A 241 -11.58 -28.28 -21.76
C GLN A 241 -10.17 -28.56 -21.25
N ARG A 242 -10.08 -29.15 -20.04
CA ARG A 242 -8.85 -29.69 -19.50
C ARG A 242 -8.37 -30.66 -20.56
N LYS A 243 -7.34 -30.25 -21.27
CA LYS A 243 -6.54 -31.12 -22.12
C LYS A 243 -5.58 -31.97 -21.28
N ASP A 244 -5.85 -32.07 -19.97
CA ASP A 244 -5.04 -32.74 -18.96
C ASP A 244 -5.77 -33.93 -18.32
N SER A 245 -6.78 -34.53 -18.98
CA SER A 245 -7.29 -35.83 -18.51
C SER A 245 -6.26 -36.93 -18.69
N ASP A 246 -5.45 -36.85 -19.74
CA ASP A 246 -4.53 -37.93 -20.12
C ASP A 246 -3.30 -37.98 -19.19
N ASP A 247 -2.82 -36.83 -18.70
CA ASP A 247 -1.65 -36.77 -17.82
C ASP A 247 -1.97 -37.16 -16.36
N LEU A 248 -3.16 -36.80 -15.86
CA LEU A 248 -3.63 -37.25 -14.54
C LEU A 248 -3.98 -38.74 -14.55
N GLU A 249 -4.57 -39.25 -15.63
CA GLU A 249 -4.84 -40.68 -15.80
C GLU A 249 -3.54 -41.49 -15.98
N TYR A 250 -2.52 -40.92 -16.63
CA TYR A 250 -1.17 -41.49 -16.67
C TYR A 250 -0.52 -41.54 -15.29
N ILE A 251 -0.55 -40.45 -14.53
CA ILE A 251 0.03 -40.40 -13.16
C ILE A 251 -0.71 -41.36 -12.23
N LEU A 252 -2.04 -41.42 -12.29
CA LEU A 252 -2.84 -42.36 -11.49
C LEU A 252 -2.58 -43.82 -11.89
N ASN A 253 -2.40 -44.12 -13.17
CA ASN A 253 -2.03 -45.46 -13.63
C ASN A 253 -0.60 -45.85 -13.26
N VAL A 254 0.34 -44.89 -13.22
CA VAL A 254 1.72 -45.13 -12.77
C VAL A 254 1.77 -45.39 -11.26
N LEU A 255 1.00 -44.65 -10.47
CA LEU A 255 0.90 -44.87 -9.02
C LEU A 255 0.16 -46.17 -8.68
N ALA A 256 -0.91 -46.50 -9.40
CA ALA A 256 -1.63 -47.77 -9.21
C ALA A 256 -0.78 -49.01 -9.56
N LYS A 257 0.18 -48.88 -10.49
CA LYS A 257 1.14 -49.96 -10.81
C LYS A 257 2.26 -50.12 -9.78
N GLN A 258 2.56 -49.09 -8.98
CA GLN A 258 3.57 -49.18 -7.92
C GLN A 258 3.05 -49.87 -6.66
N ASP A 259 1.73 -49.86 -6.44
CA ASP A 259 1.10 -50.58 -5.31
C ASP A 259 0.82 -52.06 -5.60
N GLU A 260 0.93 -52.52 -6.87
CA GLU A 260 0.73 -53.92 -7.25
C GLU A 260 2.04 -54.75 -7.33
N GLU A 261 3.22 -54.13 -7.28
CA GLU A 261 4.51 -54.84 -7.38
C GLU A 261 5.15 -55.20 -6.02
N ASP A 262 4.47 -55.00 -4.90
CA ASP A 262 5.03 -55.25 -3.57
C ASP A 262 4.32 -56.36 -2.79
N PHE A 263 3.92 -57.46 -3.45
CA PHE A 263 3.63 -58.73 -2.76
C PHE A 263 3.76 -59.94 -3.69
N ASP A 264 4.97 -60.52 -3.83
CA ASP A 264 5.12 -61.97 -3.74
C ASP A 264 6.57 -62.48 -3.51
N LYS A 265 6.75 -63.08 -2.32
CA LYS A 265 7.55 -64.28 -1.97
C LYS A 265 9.08 -64.29 -2.02
N ASP A 266 9.65 -64.23 -0.80
CA ASP A 266 10.62 -65.14 -0.16
C ASP A 266 11.32 -66.28 -0.95
N CYS A 267 12.61 -66.46 -0.58
CA CYS A 267 13.56 -67.61 -0.75
C CYS A 267 14.25 -67.76 -2.13
N TYR A 268 15.58 -67.94 -2.27
CA TYR A 268 16.52 -68.81 -1.55
C TYR A 268 18.00 -68.35 -1.64
N ASP A 269 18.76 -68.75 -0.61
CA ASP A 269 20.19 -69.10 -0.53
C ASP A 269 21.16 -68.83 -1.70
N LEU A 270 22.25 -68.10 -1.40
CA LEU A 270 23.67 -68.51 -1.57
C LEU A 270 24.63 -67.52 -0.88
#